data_AF-A0A1I8IN05-F1
#
_entry.id   AF-A0A1I8IN05-F1
#
_cell.length_a   1.000
_cell.length_b   1.000
_cell.length_c   1.000
_cell.angle_alpha   90.00
_cell.angle_beta   90.00
_cell.angle_gamma   90.00
#
_symmetry.space_group_name_H-M   'P 1'
#
loop_
_entity.id
_entity.type
_entity.pdbx_description
1 polymer ?
#
loop_
_entity_poly.entity_id
_entity_poly.type
_entity_poly.pdbx_seq_one_letter_code
_entity_poly.pdbx_strand_id
1 'polypeptide(L)'
;GDIQISVNLDLFSDTNRYRESSLGVKFFYHPGVPVGQTLLQLLGFVEELVVNDDPEYQWIEKLRTSRASNEARQRLFSRLNGQLQRKLGLRVLGMGGNAVIGYRLHFDLEGESGIVVRGIGTAVSLTASKSAAHLATETSLTVQSSLSVAAAPAAEPAGDSAATNGTLEQQSAVQQQQSA
;
A
#
# COMPACT_ATOMS: atom_id res chain seq x y z
N GLY A 1 21.29 19.51 15.26
CA GLY A 1 20.10 19.18 14.46
C GLY A 1 19.52 17.92 15.03
N ASP A 2 18.30 18.02 15.55
CA ASP A 2 17.49 16.91 16.05
C ASP A 2 16.47 16.50 14.97
N ILE A 3 16.20 15.20 14.90
CA ILE A 3 15.18 14.62 14.02
C ILE A 3 14.13 14.01 14.94
N GLN A 4 12.91 14.57 14.92
CA GLN A 4 11.75 13.95 15.53
C GLN A 4 11.03 13.08 14.50
N ILE A 5 10.83 11.81 14.83
CA ILE A 5 10.08 10.85 14.01
C ILE A 5 8.84 10.41 14.81
N SER A 6 7.66 10.61 14.23
CA SER A 6 6.40 10.08 14.75
C SER A 6 5.88 9.00 13.80
N VAL A 7 5.61 7.80 14.32
CA VAL A 7 5.11 6.66 13.54
C VAL A 7 3.65 6.42 13.92
N ASN A 8 2.74 6.62 12.96
CA ASN A 8 1.33 6.26 13.09
C ASN A 8 1.11 4.93 12.34
N LEU A 9 0.45 3.97 12.99
CA LEU A 9 0.15 2.65 12.43
C LEU A 9 -1.35 2.51 12.22
N ASP A 10 -1.77 2.54 10.96
CA ASP A 10 -3.14 2.21 10.57
C ASP A 10 -3.20 0.73 10.14
N LEU A 11 -4.00 -0.07 10.86
CA LEU A 11 -4.18 -1.49 10.56
C LEU A 11 -5.33 -1.69 9.58
N PHE A 12 -5.00 -1.86 8.30
CA PHE A 12 -5.97 -2.25 7.29
C PHE A 12 -6.12 -3.77 7.26
N SER A 13 -7.34 -4.28 7.44
CA SER A 13 -7.62 -5.70 7.24
C SER A 13 -7.51 -6.02 5.75
N ASP A 14 -6.61 -6.93 5.40
CA ASP A 14 -6.47 -7.39 4.03
C ASP A 14 -7.68 -8.25 3.66
N THR A 15 -8.70 -7.59 3.12
CA THR A 15 -9.86 -8.27 2.58
C THR A 15 -9.57 -8.82 1.18
N ASN A 16 -8.32 -9.04 0.73
CA ASN A 16 -8.03 -9.47 -0.65
C ASN A 16 -8.38 -10.94 -0.98
N ARG A 17 -9.65 -11.13 -1.32
CA ARG A 17 -10.30 -12.19 -2.12
C ARG A 17 -9.45 -12.84 -3.23
N TYR A 18 -8.51 -12.14 -3.85
CA TYR A 18 -7.72 -12.70 -4.97
C TYR A 18 -6.39 -13.36 -4.56
N ARG A 19 -5.99 -13.36 -3.28
CA ARG A 19 -4.72 -13.96 -2.78
C ARG A 19 -3.45 -13.48 -3.52
N GLU A 20 -3.53 -12.36 -4.22
CA GLU A 20 -2.37 -11.70 -4.86
C GLU A 20 -1.57 -10.84 -3.88
N SER A 21 -1.98 -10.79 -2.61
CA SER A 21 -1.26 -10.10 -1.57
C SER A 21 -0.20 -11.00 -0.94
N SER A 22 1.00 -10.46 -0.76
CA SER A 22 2.06 -11.04 0.07
C SER A 22 1.82 -10.78 1.56
N LEU A 23 0.56 -10.61 1.99
CA LEU A 23 0.24 -10.27 3.36
C LEU A 23 0.64 -11.42 4.28
N GLY A 24 1.34 -11.09 5.35
CA GLY A 24 1.84 -12.07 6.32
C GLY A 24 3.31 -12.43 6.14
N VAL A 25 3.97 -12.00 5.06
CA VAL A 25 5.43 -12.12 4.92
C VAL A 25 6.13 -10.89 5.50
N LYS A 26 7.04 -11.12 6.45
CA LYS A 26 7.87 -10.07 7.05
C LYS A 26 9.26 -10.05 6.43
N PHE A 27 9.75 -8.87 6.06
CA PHE A 27 11.10 -8.71 5.51
C PHE A 27 12.03 -8.15 6.60
N PHE A 28 13.08 -8.89 6.93
CA PHE A 28 14.13 -8.49 7.85
C PHE A 28 15.45 -8.34 7.10
N TYR A 29 16.03 -7.14 7.16
CA TYR A 29 17.33 -6.86 6.54
C TYR A 29 18.49 -7.49 7.34
N HIS A 30 18.29 -7.79 8.61
CA HIS A 30 19.25 -8.50 9.44
C HIS A 30 19.22 -10.02 9.13
N PRO A 31 20.38 -10.71 9.00
CA PRO A 31 20.43 -12.14 8.67
C PRO A 31 20.04 -13.08 9.82
N GLY A 32 20.02 -12.60 11.06
CA GLY A 32 19.63 -13.38 12.23
C GLY A 32 18.12 -13.43 12.44
N VAL A 33 17.68 -14.37 13.30
CA VAL A 33 16.29 -14.45 13.76
C VAL A 33 15.98 -13.21 14.62
N PRO A 34 14.89 -12.46 14.33
CA PRO A 34 14.49 -11.31 15.13
C PRO A 34 14.23 -11.68 16.59
N VAL A 35 14.51 -10.74 17.50
CA VAL A 35 14.25 -10.91 18.93
C VAL A 35 12.75 -11.16 19.17
N GLY A 36 12.43 -12.06 20.10
CA GLY A 36 11.05 -12.44 20.42
C GLY A 36 10.42 -13.41 19.42
N GLN A 37 11.21 -13.93 18.46
CA GLN A 37 10.79 -14.96 17.52
C GLN A 37 11.71 -16.17 17.59
N THR A 38 11.20 -17.31 17.12
CA THR A 38 11.94 -18.58 17.02
C THR A 38 11.82 -19.11 15.62
N LEU A 39 12.94 -19.57 15.05
CA LEU A 39 12.99 -20.21 13.74
C LEU A 39 12.36 -21.60 13.83
N LEU A 40 11.25 -21.80 13.10
CA LEU A 40 10.65 -23.11 12.91
C LEU A 40 11.32 -23.87 11.78
N GLN A 41 11.51 -23.20 10.64
CA GLN A 41 12.08 -23.83 9.45
C GLN A 41 12.88 -22.84 8.60
N LEU A 42 14.04 -23.28 8.14
CA LEU A 42 14.82 -22.62 7.10
C LEU A 42 14.37 -23.18 5.74
N LEU A 43 13.69 -22.38 4.92
CA LEU A 43 13.11 -22.84 3.65
C LEU A 43 14.09 -22.72 2.48
N GLY A 44 15.07 -21.83 2.60
CA GLY A 44 16.17 -21.68 1.64
C GLY A 44 16.27 -20.30 1.03
N PHE A 45 17.15 -20.17 0.05
CA PHE A 45 17.41 -18.91 -0.65
C PHE A 45 16.22 -18.52 -1.54
N VAL A 46 15.88 -17.23 -1.52
CA VAL A 46 14.88 -16.64 -2.41
C VAL A 46 15.44 -15.40 -3.08
N GLU A 47 15.13 -15.25 -4.36
CA GLU A 47 15.48 -14.07 -5.14
C GLU A 47 14.34 -13.67 -6.07
N GLU A 48 14.29 -12.39 -6.40
CA GLU A 48 13.40 -11.84 -7.42
C GLU A 48 14.13 -10.71 -8.16
N LEU A 49 13.76 -10.51 -9.42
CA LEU A 49 14.29 -9.44 -10.26
C LEU A 49 13.15 -8.71 -10.98
N VAL A 50 13.17 -7.39 -10.96
CA VAL A 50 12.24 -6.52 -11.68
C VAL A 50 13.04 -5.55 -12.52
N VAL A 51 12.74 -5.49 -13.82
CA VAL A 51 13.27 -4.49 -14.74
C VAL A 51 12.20 -3.46 -15.00
N ASN A 52 12.57 -2.19 -15.04
CA ASN A 52 11.68 -1.09 -15.39
C ASN A 52 12.47 -0.02 -16.16
N ASP A 53 11.79 0.78 -16.98
CA ASP A 53 12.43 1.86 -17.72
C ASP A 53 12.93 2.95 -16.74
N ASP A 54 14.09 3.55 -17.04
CA ASP A 54 14.58 4.71 -16.30
C ASP A 54 13.93 6.00 -16.83
N PRO A 55 13.14 6.72 -16.01
CA PRO A 55 12.56 8.00 -16.42
C PRO A 55 13.61 9.09 -16.73
N GLU A 56 14.88 8.95 -16.35
CA GLU A 56 15.92 9.94 -16.73
C GLU A 56 16.25 10.00 -18.22
N TYR A 57 15.95 8.94 -18.97
CA TYR A 57 16.28 8.87 -20.40
C TYR A 57 15.16 9.38 -21.33
N GLN A 58 14.03 9.82 -20.78
CA GLN A 58 12.92 10.36 -21.56
C GLN A 58 13.17 11.84 -21.91
N TRP A 59 13.17 12.17 -23.20
CA TRP A 59 13.47 13.52 -23.72
C TRP A 59 12.59 14.66 -23.16
N ILE A 60 11.39 14.34 -22.69
CA ILE A 60 10.42 15.27 -22.08
C ILE A 60 10.91 15.79 -20.71
N GLU A 61 11.79 15.03 -20.03
CA GLU A 61 12.27 15.35 -18.68
C GLU A 61 13.36 16.44 -18.67
N LYS A 62 14.00 16.75 -19.82
CA LYS A 62 14.98 17.86 -19.96
C LYS A 62 14.37 19.25 -19.69
N LEU A 63 13.04 19.34 -19.59
CA LEU A 63 12.29 20.55 -19.24
C LEU A 63 11.93 20.63 -17.75
N ARG A 64 12.15 19.57 -16.96
CA ARG A 64 11.84 19.53 -15.53
C ARG A 64 13.02 20.01 -14.69
N THR A 65 12.72 20.62 -13.54
CA THR A 65 13.74 21.03 -12.57
C THR A 65 14.40 19.80 -11.93
N SER A 66 15.67 19.91 -11.54
CA SER A 66 16.43 18.82 -10.89
C SER A 66 15.71 18.25 -9.65
N ARG A 67 14.94 19.09 -8.93
CA ARG A 67 14.15 18.67 -7.77
C ARG A 67 13.00 17.73 -8.14
N ALA A 68 12.26 18.03 -9.21
CA ALA A 68 11.12 17.22 -9.66
C ALA A 68 11.57 15.85 -10.19
N SER A 69 12.70 15.80 -10.91
CA SER A 69 13.30 14.53 -11.38
C SER A 69 13.71 13.63 -10.21
N ASN A 70 14.40 14.19 -9.21
CA ASN A 70 14.81 13.43 -8.02
C ASN A 70 13.61 12.89 -7.22
N GLU A 71 12.54 13.67 -7.09
CA GLU A 71 11.33 13.23 -6.41
C GLU A 71 10.62 12.10 -7.19
N ALA A 72 10.56 12.20 -8.52
CA ALA A 72 10.02 11.14 -9.37
C ALA A 72 10.83 9.85 -9.23
N ARG A 73 12.17 9.93 -9.16
CA ARG A 73 13.04 8.77 -8.93
C ARG A 73 12.82 8.12 -7.58
N GLN A 74 12.72 8.90 -6.51
CA GLN A 74 12.45 8.36 -5.17
C GLN A 74 11.11 7.61 -5.14
N ARG A 75 10.08 8.16 -5.78
CA ARG A 75 8.77 7.50 -5.93
C ARG A 75 8.87 6.22 -6.75
N LEU A 76 9.66 6.22 -7.83
CA LEU A 76 9.88 5.04 -8.66
C LEU A 76 10.59 3.93 -7.87
N PHE A 77 11.71 4.23 -7.19
CA PHE A 77 12.41 3.26 -6.36
C PHE A 77 11.52 2.67 -5.28
N SER A 78 10.68 3.50 -4.65
CA SER A 78 9.71 3.02 -3.64
C SER A 78 8.69 2.06 -4.26
N ARG A 79 8.18 2.38 -5.46
CA ARG A 79 7.25 1.53 -6.20
C ARG A 79 7.88 0.19 -6.59
N LEU A 80 9.10 0.23 -7.13
CA LEU A 80 9.82 -0.97 -7.55
C LEU A 80 10.16 -1.88 -6.37
N ASN A 81 10.60 -1.30 -5.25
CA ASN A 81 10.80 -2.07 -4.01
C ASN A 81 9.50 -2.76 -3.56
N GLY A 82 8.38 -2.04 -3.52
CA GLY A 82 7.09 -2.62 -3.14
C GLY A 82 6.59 -3.71 -4.09
N GLN A 83 6.82 -3.55 -5.40
CA GLN A 83 6.50 -4.56 -6.40
C GLN A 83 7.36 -5.83 -6.22
N LEU A 84 8.66 -5.65 -6.02
CA LEU A 84 9.61 -6.74 -5.82
C LEU A 84 9.32 -7.51 -4.53
N GLN A 85 9.11 -6.80 -3.41
CA GLN A 85 8.73 -7.42 -2.14
C GLN A 85 7.42 -8.19 -2.24
N ARG A 86 6.43 -7.69 -3.01
CA ARG A 86 5.18 -8.41 -3.24
C ARG A 86 5.42 -9.73 -3.98
N LYS A 87 6.15 -9.69 -5.10
CA LYS A 87 6.49 -10.90 -5.87
C LYS A 87 7.29 -11.92 -5.05
N LEU A 88 8.34 -11.46 -4.37
CA LEU A 88 9.17 -12.30 -3.51
C LEU A 88 8.37 -12.86 -2.33
N GLY A 89 7.47 -12.07 -1.75
CA GLY A 89 6.60 -12.51 -0.67
C GLY A 89 5.59 -13.57 -1.10
N LEU A 90 5.00 -13.46 -2.29
CA LEU A 90 4.16 -14.52 -2.85
C LEU A 90 4.95 -15.83 -3.04
N ARG A 91 6.20 -15.73 -3.50
CA ARG A 91 7.09 -16.91 -3.59
C ARG A 91 7.36 -17.54 -2.22
N VAL A 92 7.62 -16.73 -1.19
CA VAL A 92 7.84 -17.20 0.19
C VAL A 92 6.59 -17.87 0.76
N LEU A 93 5.39 -17.31 0.52
CA LEU A 93 4.13 -17.94 0.90
C LEU A 93 3.94 -19.29 0.21
N GLY A 94 4.28 -19.38 -1.08
CA GLY A 94 4.26 -20.64 -1.84
C GLY A 94 5.18 -21.71 -1.28
N MET A 95 6.26 -21.31 -0.59
CA MET A 95 7.18 -22.22 0.12
C MET A 95 6.71 -22.55 1.56
N GLY A 96 5.59 -22.01 2.02
CA GLY A 96 5.11 -22.16 3.40
C GLY A 96 5.82 -21.26 4.42
N GLY A 97 6.53 -20.23 3.96
CA GLY A 97 7.23 -19.27 4.80
C GLY A 97 6.37 -18.07 5.19
N ASN A 98 6.78 -17.38 6.26
CA ASN A 98 6.14 -16.15 6.72
C ASN A 98 7.15 -15.01 6.94
N ALA A 99 8.43 -15.22 6.61
CA ALA A 99 9.43 -14.19 6.67
C ALA A 99 10.60 -14.42 5.73
N VAL A 100 11.30 -13.34 5.40
CA VAL A 100 12.59 -13.33 4.72
C VAL A 100 13.59 -12.68 5.65
N ILE A 101 14.67 -13.38 6.00
CA ILE A 101 15.79 -12.83 6.79
C ILE A 101 16.98 -12.54 5.88
N GLY A 102 17.82 -11.58 6.29
CA GLY A 102 18.96 -11.13 5.51
C GLY A 102 18.57 -10.55 4.15
N TYR A 103 17.37 -9.95 4.07
CA TYR A 103 16.88 -9.35 2.85
C TYR A 103 17.82 -8.22 2.39
N ARG A 104 18.25 -8.26 1.13
CA ARG A 104 19.06 -7.23 0.49
C ARG A 104 18.41 -6.83 -0.82
N LEU A 105 18.42 -5.53 -1.07
CA LEU A 105 17.85 -4.90 -2.24
C LEU A 105 18.95 -4.17 -2.99
N HIS A 106 19.13 -4.51 -4.25
CA HIS A 106 20.11 -3.92 -5.14
C HIS A 106 19.38 -3.24 -6.29
N PHE A 107 19.75 -2.00 -6.57
CA PHE A 107 19.33 -1.27 -7.75
C PHE A 107 20.54 -1.11 -8.65
N ASP A 108 20.42 -1.51 -9.90
CA ASP A 108 21.41 -1.30 -10.95
C ASP A 108 20.79 -0.42 -12.04
N LEU A 109 21.59 0.50 -12.58
CA LEU A 109 21.17 1.43 -13.63
C LEU A 109 21.87 1.01 -14.92
N GLU A 110 21.17 0.26 -15.75
CA GLU A 110 21.70 -0.36 -16.97
C GLU A 110 21.50 0.52 -18.22
N GLY A 111 21.67 1.83 -18.11
CA GLY A 111 21.65 2.76 -19.25
C GLY A 111 20.42 2.59 -20.16
N GLU A 112 20.63 2.05 -21.37
CA GLU A 112 19.56 1.79 -22.35
C GLU A 112 18.53 0.75 -21.91
N SER A 113 18.87 -0.15 -20.98
CA SER A 113 17.98 -1.18 -20.43
C SER A 113 17.12 -0.68 -19.25
N GLY A 114 17.38 0.54 -18.75
CA GLY A 114 16.66 1.14 -17.63
C GLY A 114 17.19 0.73 -16.25
N ILE A 115 16.28 0.51 -15.30
CA ILE A 115 16.55 0.21 -13.90
C ILE A 115 16.28 -1.28 -13.65
N VAL A 116 17.30 -1.99 -13.15
CA VAL A 116 17.18 -3.37 -12.69
C VAL A 116 17.16 -3.40 -11.17
N VAL A 117 16.17 -4.07 -10.60
CA VAL A 117 16.01 -4.20 -9.16
C VAL A 117 16.08 -5.67 -8.78
N ARG A 118 17.05 -6.03 -7.94
CA ARG A 118 17.25 -7.37 -7.45
C ARG A 118 17.04 -7.45 -5.94
N GLY A 119 16.19 -8.37 -5.52
CA GLY A 119 15.89 -8.64 -4.12
C GLY A 119 16.35 -10.05 -3.80
N ILE A 120 17.14 -10.21 -2.75
CA ILE A 120 17.63 -11.53 -2.31
C ILE A 120 17.45 -11.69 -0.81
N GLY A 121 17.31 -12.93 -0.34
CA GLY A 121 17.27 -13.24 1.09
C GLY A 121 17.07 -14.73 1.35
N THR A 122 16.77 -15.07 2.60
CA THR A 122 16.48 -16.44 3.01
C THR A 122 15.05 -16.54 3.52
N ALA A 123 14.23 -17.37 2.86
CA ALA A 123 12.88 -17.66 3.30
C ALA A 123 12.90 -18.53 4.55
N VAL A 124 12.07 -18.16 5.52
CA VAL A 124 11.95 -18.83 6.81
C VAL A 124 10.50 -18.88 7.28
N SER A 125 10.24 -19.85 8.16
CA SER A 125 9.04 -19.89 8.99
C SER A 125 9.41 -19.56 10.43
N LEU A 126 8.79 -18.52 10.99
CA LEU A 126 9.03 -18.00 12.33
C LEU A 126 7.77 -18.12 13.19
N THR A 127 7.95 -18.38 14.48
CA THR A 127 6.89 -18.28 15.50
C THR A 127 7.27 -17.27 16.57
N ALA A 128 6.30 -16.69 17.27
CA ALA A 128 6.56 -15.91 18.46
C ALA A 128 7.18 -16.80 19.56
N SER A 129 8.18 -16.27 20.27
CA SER A 129 8.75 -16.97 21.43
C SER A 129 7.76 -16.93 22.59
N LYS A 130 7.64 -18.02 23.35
CA LYS A 130 6.75 -18.10 24.53
C LYS A 130 7.07 -17.05 25.61
N SER A 131 8.27 -16.49 25.63
CA SER A 131 8.66 -15.38 26.52
C SER A 131 8.08 -14.02 26.10
N ALA A 132 7.88 -13.78 24.80
CA ALA A 132 7.31 -12.53 24.29
C ALA A 132 5.78 -12.48 24.40
N ALA A 133 5.12 -13.64 24.44
CA ALA A 133 3.68 -13.74 24.65
C ALA A 133 3.24 -13.20 26.02
N HIS A 134 4.09 -13.28 27.06
CA HIS A 134 3.76 -12.76 28.39
C HIS A 134 3.87 -11.23 28.48
N LEU A 135 4.70 -10.58 27.65
CA LEU A 135 4.77 -9.11 27.58
C LEU A 135 3.60 -8.49 26.80
N ALA A 136 2.96 -9.23 25.90
CA ALA A 136 1.82 -8.75 25.13
C ALA A 136 0.49 -8.75 25.93
N THR A 137 0.44 -9.43 27.07
CA THR A 137 -0.80 -9.62 27.85
C THR A 137 -1.07 -8.48 28.85
N GLU A 138 -0.09 -7.61 29.14
CA GLU A 138 -0.27 -6.52 30.12
C GLU A 138 -0.78 -5.20 29.52
N THR A 139 -0.96 -5.08 28.20
CA THR A 139 -1.49 -3.87 27.55
C THR A 139 -2.97 -4.00 27.15
N SER A 140 -3.75 -4.83 27.86
CA SER A 140 -5.16 -5.08 27.54
C SER A 140 -6.13 -4.76 28.69
N LEU A 141 -6.04 -3.59 29.33
CA LEU A 141 -7.11 -3.03 30.17
C LEU A 141 -6.93 -1.50 30.16
N THR A 142 -7.67 -0.68 29.41
CA THR A 142 -8.99 -0.14 29.81
C THR A 142 -9.53 0.70 28.65
N VAL A 143 -10.61 0.27 27.99
CA VAL A 143 -11.49 1.19 27.24
C VAL A 143 -12.86 1.02 27.85
N GLN A 144 -13.22 1.95 28.74
CA GLN A 144 -14.57 2.07 29.26
C GLN A 144 -15.49 2.48 28.11
N SER A 145 -16.46 1.62 27.84
CA SER A 145 -17.59 1.83 26.96
C SER A 145 -18.59 2.81 27.58
N SER A 146 -18.83 3.93 26.92
CA SER A 146 -20.08 4.69 27.03
C SER A 146 -20.59 5.04 25.63
N LEU A 147 -21.64 4.33 25.21
CA LEU A 147 -22.44 4.65 24.04
C LEU A 147 -23.54 5.62 24.47
N SER A 148 -23.47 6.88 24.03
CA SER A 148 -24.60 7.79 24.03
C SER A 148 -25.15 7.91 22.61
N VAL A 149 -26.28 7.26 22.37
CA VAL A 149 -27.10 7.41 21.15
C VAL A 149 -27.94 8.68 21.31
N ALA A 150 -27.69 9.70 20.49
CA ALA A 150 -28.57 10.85 20.36
C ALA A 150 -29.44 10.67 19.10
N ALA A 151 -30.71 10.38 19.32
CA ALA A 151 -31.77 10.35 18.32
C ALA A 151 -32.18 11.77 17.91
N ALA A 152 -32.29 12.03 16.61
CA ALA A 152 -32.86 13.26 16.06
C ALA A 152 -34.36 13.05 15.78
N PRO A 153 -35.27 13.91 16.27
CA PRO A 153 -36.68 13.87 15.89
C PRO A 153 -37.00 14.87 14.76
N ALA A 154 -37.88 14.45 13.87
CA ALA A 154 -38.55 15.27 12.86
C ALA A 154 -39.74 16.02 13.46
N ALA A 155 -40.01 17.25 13.01
CA ALA A 155 -41.33 17.87 13.02
C ALA A 155 -41.39 19.07 12.03
N GLU A 156 -42.47 19.09 11.23
CA GLU A 156 -42.85 20.08 10.23
C GLU A 156 -43.30 21.43 10.82
N PRO A 157 -43.59 22.42 9.96
CA PRO A 157 -44.93 23.01 10.04
C PRO A 157 -45.62 23.20 8.68
N ALA A 158 -46.95 23.16 8.77
CA ALA A 158 -47.93 23.22 7.69
C ALA A 158 -48.25 24.64 7.19
N GLY A 159 -48.87 24.71 6.00
CA GLY A 159 -49.62 25.84 5.44
C GLY A 159 -49.02 26.35 4.12
N ASP A 160 -49.74 26.56 3.02
CA ASP A 160 -51.15 26.42 2.72
C ASP A 160 -51.32 26.48 1.17
N SER A 161 -52.27 25.71 0.65
CA SER A 161 -53.13 25.91 -0.53
C SER A 161 -52.61 26.41 -1.91
N ALA A 162 -52.97 25.58 -2.91
CA ALA A 162 -53.74 25.93 -4.13
C ALA A 162 -53.04 25.76 -5.49
N ALA A 163 -53.53 24.74 -6.24
CA ALA A 163 -53.92 24.73 -7.66
C ALA A 163 -52.84 25.10 -8.72
N THR A 164 -52.68 24.46 -9.89
CA THR A 164 -53.63 23.77 -10.77
C THR A 164 -52.85 23.07 -11.91
N ASN A 165 -53.38 21.93 -12.35
CA ASN A 165 -53.29 21.19 -13.63
C ASN A 165 -52.39 21.60 -14.82
N GLY A 166 -51.89 20.54 -15.47
CA GLY A 166 -51.73 20.39 -16.94
C GLY A 166 -50.37 20.80 -17.49
N THR A 167 -49.84 20.33 -18.61
CA THR A 167 -50.14 19.30 -19.62
C THR A 167 -48.93 19.36 -20.59
N LEU A 168 -48.73 18.29 -21.37
CA LEU A 168 -47.83 18.09 -22.53
C LEU A 168 -47.27 19.33 -23.28
N GLU A 169 -46.08 19.18 -23.88
CA GLU A 169 -45.78 19.26 -25.34
C GLU A 169 -44.29 19.61 -25.60
N GLN A 170 -43.55 18.73 -26.30
CA GLN A 170 -43.15 18.83 -27.73
C GLN A 170 -42.21 20.02 -28.03
N GLN A 171 -40.94 19.74 -28.30
CA GLN A 171 -40.33 19.48 -29.63
C GLN A 171 -39.69 20.74 -30.23
N SER A 172 -38.51 20.51 -30.82
CA SER A 172 -37.99 21.22 -32.01
C SER A 172 -37.57 22.68 -31.79
N ALA A 173 -36.64 23.28 -32.51
CA ALA A 173 -35.65 22.90 -33.50
C ALA A 173 -34.92 24.22 -33.85
N VAL A 174 -34.02 24.15 -34.83
CA VAL A 174 -33.55 25.26 -35.68
C VAL A 174 -32.35 26.02 -35.09
N GLN A 175 -31.11 25.76 -35.52
CA GLN A 175 -30.50 26.15 -36.82
C GLN A 175 -30.21 27.66 -36.78
N GLN A 176 -29.06 28.18 -37.19
CA GLN A 176 -28.39 28.07 -38.48
C GLN A 176 -27.06 28.86 -38.29
N GLN A 177 -25.91 28.37 -38.77
CA GLN A 177 -25.15 28.95 -39.92
C GLN A 177 -24.56 30.37 -39.67
N GLN A 178 -23.42 30.77 -40.22
CA GLN A 178 -22.72 30.33 -41.41
C GLN A 178 -21.35 31.04 -41.50
N SER A 179 -20.41 30.35 -42.15
CA SER A 179 -19.39 30.84 -43.11
C SER A 179 -18.53 32.06 -42.78
N ALA A 180 -17.21 31.86 -42.76
CA ALA A 180 -16.37 31.93 -43.96
C ALA A 180 -15.10 31.11 -43.76
#